data_AF-A0A358QWG6-F1
#
_entry.id   AF-A0A358QWG6-F1
#
_cell.length_a   1.000
_cell.length_b   1.000
_cell.length_c   1.000
_cell.angle_alpha   90.00
_cell.angle_beta   90.00
_cell.angle_gamma   90.00
#
_symmetry.space_group_name_H-M   'P 1'
#
loop_
_entity.id
_entity.type
_entity.pdbx_description
1 polymer ?
#
loop_
_entity_poly.entity_id
_entity_poly.type
_entity_poly.pdbx_seq_one_letter_code
_entity_poly.pdbx_strand_id
1 'polypeptide(L)' 'MAVIDVDTFVKNNQEQIYSLVNAALNRAGDIIQKKVASGEVGPSLQEIMPLLLYEILVTHTVSTLTLVADMVNSSRDN' A
#
# COMPACT_ATOMS: atom_id res chain seq x y z
N MET A 1 -9.56 -0.91 28.40
CA MET A 1 -8.90 -0.90 27.08
C MET A 1 -9.91 -1.46 26.10
N ALA A 2 -10.33 -0.70 25.09
CA ALA A 2 -11.24 -1.23 24.08
C ALA A 2 -10.54 -2.43 23.41
N VAL A 3 -11.21 -3.58 23.35
CA VAL A 3 -10.67 -4.76 22.69
C VAL A 3 -10.83 -4.53 21.20
N ILE A 4 -9.71 -4.32 20.51
CA ILE A 4 -9.68 -4.15 19.06
C ILE A 4 -9.79 -5.54 18.44
N ASP A 5 -10.94 -5.83 17.82
CA ASP A 5 -11.15 -7.06 17.05
C ASP A 5 -10.62 -6.88 15.61
N VAL A 6 -9.35 -7.25 15.45
CA VAL A 6 -8.64 -7.15 14.17
C VAL A 6 -9.26 -8.05 13.10
N ASP A 7 -9.72 -9.25 13.46
CA ASP A 7 -10.25 -10.21 12.48
C ASP A 7 -11.54 -9.72 11.85
N THR A 8 -12.44 -9.18 12.68
CA THR A 8 -13.69 -8.57 12.19
C THR A 8 -13.40 -7.33 11.36
N PHE A 9 -12.45 -6.48 11.79
CA PHE A 9 -12.05 -5.30 11.02
C PHE A 9 -11.50 -5.69 9.64
N VAL A 10 -10.60 -6.66 9.56
CA VAL A 10 -10.02 -7.11 8.28
C VAL A 10 -11.09 -7.68 7.36
N LYS A 11 -12.02 -8.49 7.88
CA LYS A 11 -13.14 -9.03 7.10
C LYS A 11 -14.04 -7.93 6.55
N ASN A 12 -14.38 -6.94 7.36
CA ASN A 12 -15.28 -5.86 6.96
C ASN A 12 -14.65 -4.90 5.95
N ASN A 13 -13.32 -4.80 5.92
CA ASN A 13 -12.58 -3.87 5.06
C ASN A 13 -11.79 -4.58 3.94
N GLN A 14 -12.02 -5.87 3.70
CA GLN A 14 -11.23 -6.68 2.78
C GLN A 14 -11.22 -6.11 1.35
N GLU A 15 -12.36 -5.63 0.84
CA GLU A 15 -12.43 -5.00 -0.48
C GLU A 15 -11.63 -3.69 -0.54
N GLN A 16 -11.71 -2.87 0.51
CA GLN A 16 -10.96 -1.63 0.60
C GLN A 16 -9.45 -1.90 0.66
N ILE A 17 -9.04 -2.93 1.42
CA ILE A 17 -7.66 -3.41 1.47
C ILE A 17 -7.18 -3.81 0.07
N TYR A 18 -7.96 -4.63 -0.66
CA TYR A 18 -7.60 -5.00 -2.03
C TYR A 18 -7.51 -3.80 -2.97
N SER A 19 -8.43 -2.84 -2.87
CA SER A 19 -8.39 -1.62 -3.66
C SER A 19 -7.14 -0.79 -3.39
N LEU A 20 -6.76 -0.65 -2.11
CA LEU A 20 -5.54 0.07 -1.72
C LEU A 20 -4.28 -0.62 -2.23
N VAL A 21 -4.21 -1.95 -2.16
CA VAL A 21 -3.09 -2.74 -2.71
C VAL A 21 -3.00 -2.60 -4.23
N ASN A 22 -4.12 -2.66 -4.95
CA ASN A 22 -4.13 -2.48 -6.39
C ASN A 22 -3.72 -1.06 -6.81
N ALA A 23 -4.22 -0.04 -6.10
CA ALA A 23 -3.81 1.34 -6.33
C ALA A 23 -2.32 1.54 -6.09
N ALA A 24 -1.76 0.88 -5.07
CA ALA A 24 -0.34 0.89 -4.76
C ALA A 24 0.52 0.30 -5.88
N LEU A 25 0.14 -0.87 -6.38
CA LEU A 25 0.84 -1.55 -7.47
C LEU A 25 0.82 -0.74 -8.76
N ASN A 26 -0.33 -0.18 -9.11
CA ASN A 26 -0.47 0.66 -10.31
C ASN A 26 0.41 1.92 -10.20
N ARG A 27 0.36 2.61 -9.05
CA ARG A 27 1.20 3.80 -8.81
C ARG A 27 2.69 3.47 -8.88
N ALA A 28 3.11 2.34 -8.30
CA ALA A 28 4.49 1.88 -8.39
C ALA A 28 4.91 1.65 -9.84
N GLY A 29 4.05 0.98 -10.63
CA GLY A 29 4.25 0.80 -12.06
C GLY A 29 4.41 2.12 -12.83
N ASP A 30 3.53 3.09 -12.58
CA ASP A 30 3.57 4.41 -13.24
C ASP A 30 4.86 5.18 -12.92
N ILE A 31 5.33 5.13 -11.68
CA ILE A 31 6.57 5.80 -11.26
C ILE A 31 7.76 5.17 -11.97
N ILE A 32 7.84 3.85 -12.01
CA ILE A 32 8.88 3.12 -12.72
C ILE A 32 8.86 3.45 -14.21
N GLN A 33 7.69 3.42 -14.86
CA GLN A 33 7.57 3.73 -16.28
C GLN A 33 8.08 5.14 -16.60
N LYS A 34 7.76 6.14 -15.77
CA LYS A 34 8.26 7.51 -15.93
C LYS A 34 9.78 7.59 -15.80
N LYS A 35 10.37 6.87 -14.84
CA LYS A 35 11.82 6.81 -14.62
C LYS A 35 12.57 6.10 -15.76
N VAL A 36 11.96 5.07 -16.35
CA VAL A 36 12.50 4.43 -17.55
C VAL A 36 12.40 5.35 -18.75
N ALA A 37 11.26 6.02 -18.94
CA ALA A 37 11.05 6.97 -20.04
C ALA A 37 11.97 8.19 -19.98
N SER A 38 12.37 8.64 -18.78
CA SER A 38 13.35 9.72 -18.61
C SER A 38 14.80 9.27 -18.79
N GLY A 39 15.06 7.96 -18.90
CA GLY A 39 16.40 7.38 -18.93
C GLY A 39 17.12 7.39 -17.58
N GLU A 40 16.42 7.70 -16.48
CA GLU A 40 16.97 7.68 -15.11
C GLU A 40 17.23 6.24 -14.63
N VAL A 41 16.45 5.28 -15.14
CA VAL A 41 16.54 3.86 -14.81
C VAL A 41 16.52 3.06 -16.11
N GLY A 42 17.41 2.07 -16.24
CA GLY A 42 17.41 1.17 -17.39
C GLY A 42 16.18 0.26 -17.41
N PRO A 43 15.74 -0.22 -18.59
CA PRO A 43 14.56 -1.08 -18.71
C PRO A 43 14.81 -2.50 -18.21
N SER A 44 16.00 -2.79 -17.68
CA SER A 44 16.36 -4.11 -17.20
C SER A 44 15.58 -4.43 -15.92
N LEU A 45 15.12 -5.67 -15.81
CA LEU A 45 14.39 -6.12 -14.61
C LEU A 45 15.25 -5.97 -13.34
N GLN A 46 16.57 -6.11 -13.47
CA GLN A 46 17.52 -5.98 -12.36
C GLN A 46 17.57 -4.55 -11.79
N GLU A 47 17.40 -3.53 -12.64
CA GLU A 47 17.35 -2.13 -12.22
C GLU A 47 15.96 -1.71 -11.73
N ILE A 48 14.91 -2.24 -12.36
CA ILE A 48 13.52 -1.92 -12.03
C ILE A 48 13.07 -2.58 -10.72
N MET A 49 13.43 -3.84 -10.50
CA MET A 49 12.87 -4.65 -9.42
C MET A 49 13.10 -4.04 -8.02
N PRO A 50 14.30 -3.55 -7.65
CA PRO A 50 14.51 -2.93 -6.34
C PRO A 50 13.62 -1.70 -6.10
N LEU A 51 13.44 -0.87 -7.13
CA LEU A 51 12.59 0.33 -7.06
C LEU A 51 11.11 -0.04 -6.97
N LEU A 52 10.68 -1.03 -7.74
CA LEU A 52 9.30 -1.52 -7.69
C LEU A 52 8.98 -2.11 -6.31
N LEU A 53 9.87 -2.93 -5.76
CA LEU A 53 9.73 -3.50 -4.42
C LEU A 53 9.70 -2.42 -3.33
N TYR A 54 10.57 -1.41 -3.44
CA TYR A 54 10.57 -0.28 -2.51
C TYR A 54 9.23 0.45 -2.53
N GLU A 55 8.71 0.77 -3.71
CA GLU A 55 7.47 1.54 -3.84
C GLU A 55 6.24 0.74 -3.38
N ILE A 56 6.22 -0.57 -3.64
CA ILE A 56 5.22 -1.49 -3.08
C ILE A 56 5.29 -1.51 -1.56
N LEU A 57 6.49 -1.64 -0.98
CA LEU A 57 6.68 -1.70 0.47
C LEU A 57 6.21 -0.42 1.16
N VAL A 58 6.62 0.75 0.65
CA VAL A 58 6.23 2.05 1.19
C VAL A 58 4.72 2.21 1.12
N THR A 59 4.12 1.94 -0.04
CA THR A 59 2.68 2.16 -0.22
C THR A 59 1.84 1.18 0.59
N HIS A 60 2.26 -0.08 0.71
CA HIS A 60 1.63 -1.06 1.59
C HIS A 60 1.71 -0.63 3.06
N THR A 61 2.87 -0.12 3.49
CA THR A 61 3.07 0.37 4.86
C THR A 61 2.13 1.53 5.17
N VAL A 62 2.07 2.54 4.29
CA VAL A 62 1.17 3.70 4.47
C VAL A 62 -0.28 3.27 4.50
N SER A 63 -0.71 2.43 3.56
CA SER A 63 -2.10 1.92 3.51
C SER A 63 -2.48 1.16 4.77
N THR A 64 -1.58 0.32 5.27
CA THR A 64 -1.79 -0.43 6.52
C THR A 64 -1.90 0.51 7.72
N LEU A 65 -1.03 1.51 7.81
CA LEU A 65 -1.08 2.51 8.89
C LEU A 65 -2.38 3.32 8.86
N THR A 66 -2.88 3.68 7.68
CA THR A 66 -4.18 4.36 7.54
C THR A 66 -5.32 3.48 8.05
N LEU A 67 -5.38 2.23 7.62
CA LEU A 67 -6.42 1.29 8.07
C LEU A 67 -6.36 1.06 9.59
N VAL A 68 -5.16 0.92 10.15
CA VAL A 68 -4.98 0.80 11.60
C VAL A 68 -5.40 2.07 12.33
N ALA A 69 -5.09 3.25 11.78
CA ALA A 69 -5.54 4.51 12.36
C ALA A 69 -7.08 4.61 12.35
N ASP A 70 -7.74 4.23 11.26
CA ASP A 70 -9.20 4.20 11.14
C ASP A 70 -9.82 3.23 12.16
N MET A 71 -9.22 2.05 12.33
CA MET A 71 -9.61 1.06 13.34
C MET A 71 -9.50 1.62 14.77
N VAL A 72 -8.40 2.31 15.09
CA VAL A 72 -8.18 2.93 16.41
C VAL A 72 -9.16 4.07 16.66
N ASN A 73 -9.42 4.92 15.65
CA ASN A 73 -10.36 6.03 15.77
C ASN A 73 -11.81 5.54 15.93
N SER A 74 -12.23 4.55 15.13
CA SER A 74 -13.56 3.93 15.23
C SER A 74 -13.79 3.23 16.58
N SER A 75 -12.71 2.79 17.23
CA SER A 75 -12.76 2.19 18.58
C SER A 75 -12.80 3.23 19.71
N ARG A 76 -12.53 4.52 19.43
CA ARG A 76 -12.64 5.62 20.41
C ARG A 76 -13.99 6.32 20.36
N ASP A 77 -14.64 6.29 19.21
CA ASP A 77 -15.95 6.92 18.98
C ASP A 77 -17.14 6.00 19.34
N ASN A 78 -16.88 4.74 19.73
CA ASN A 78 -17.82 3.79 20.33
C ASN A 78 -17.52 3.58 21.82
#